data_AF-A0A6B0WSN7-F1
#
_entry.id   AF-A0A6B0WSN7-F1
#
_cell.length_a   1.000
_cell.length_b   1.000
_cell.length_c   1.000
_cell.angle_alpha   90.00
_cell.angle_beta   90.00
_cell.angle_gamma   90.00
#
_symmetry.space_group_name_H-M   'P 1'
#
loop_
_entity.id
_entity.type
_entity.pdbx_description
1 polymer ?
#
loop_
_entity_poly.entity_id
_entity_poly.type
_entity_poly.pdbx_seq_one_letter_code
_entity_poly.pdbx_strand_id
1 'polypeptide(L)' 'MNTQELITTREAAENLGYTIQHTRLLIRRGQIEATKFGRDWLVVRESVVEYKTSGVKGAGGDTNE' A
#
# COMPACT_ATOMS: atom_id res chain seq x y z
N MET A 1 5.24 -1.55 22.73
CA MET A 1 5.35 -2.79 21.92
C MET A 1 4.84 -2.42 20.54
N ASN A 2 5.71 -2.37 19.53
CA ASN A 2 5.28 -2.07 18.16
C ASN A 2 4.92 -3.39 17.50
N THR A 3 3.64 -3.72 17.53
CA THR A 3 3.07 -4.79 16.73
C THR A 3 3.07 -4.31 15.30
N GLN A 4 3.99 -4.81 14.47
CA GLN A 4 3.98 -4.52 13.04
C GLN A 4 2.69 -5.11 12.45
N GLU A 5 1.73 -4.24 12.21
CA GLU A 5 0.42 -4.63 11.70
C GLU A 5 0.54 -4.89 10.19
N LEU A 6 0.32 -6.14 9.81
CA LEU A 6 0.26 -6.55 8.42
C LEU A 6 -1.18 -6.47 7.95
N ILE A 7 -1.41 -5.73 6.87
CA ILE A 7 -2.71 -5.57 6.23
C ILE A 7 -2.68 -6.18 4.83
N THR A 8 -3.85 -6.48 4.28
CA THR A 8 -3.96 -6.97 2.91
C THR A 8 -3.67 -5.85 1.89
N THR A 9 -3.39 -6.24 0.64
CA THR A 9 -3.24 -5.25 -0.44
C THR A 9 -4.50 -4.41 -0.67
N ARG A 10 -5.69 -4.96 -0.36
CA ARG A 10 -6.97 -4.23 -0.45
C ARG A 10 -7.05 -3.14 0.60
N GLU A 11 -6.79 -3.47 1.87
CA GLU A 11 -6.80 -2.49 2.95
C GLU A 11 -5.74 -1.40 2.71
N ALA A 12 -4.57 -1.77 2.21
CA ALA A 12 -3.54 -0.80 1.84
C ALA A 12 -4.02 0.17 0.73
N ALA A 13 -4.70 -0.36 -0.31
CA ALA A 13 -5.32 0.45 -1.36
C ALA A 13 -6.36 1.44 -0.82
N GLU A 14 -7.25 0.99 0.07
CA GLU A 14 -8.25 1.84 0.73
C GLU A 14 -7.60 2.94 1.59
N ASN A 15 -6.53 2.61 2.33
CA ASN A 15 -5.80 3.59 3.15
C ASN A 15 -5.12 4.67 2.29
N LEU A 16 -4.61 4.28 1.13
CA LEU A 16 -3.93 5.18 0.19
C LEU A 16 -4.92 5.97 -0.68
N GLY A 17 -6.16 5.49 -0.84
CA GLY A 17 -7.10 6.02 -1.83
C GLY A 17 -6.72 5.64 -3.26
N TYR A 18 -6.08 4.48 -3.45
CA TYR A 18 -5.64 3.98 -4.75
C TYR A 18 -6.33 2.66 -5.10
N THR A 19 -6.23 2.25 -6.38
CA THR A 19 -6.67 0.92 -6.79
C THR A 19 -5.68 -0.15 -6.31
N ILE A 20 -6.16 -1.38 -6.13
CA ILE A 20 -5.33 -2.54 -5.76
C ILE A 20 -4.18 -2.74 -6.76
N GLN A 21 -4.42 -2.48 -8.05
CA GLN A 21 -3.39 -2.59 -9.08
C GLN A 21 -2.28 -1.54 -8.89
N HIS A 22 -2.65 -0.30 -8.58
CA HIS A 22 -1.70 0.76 -8.28
C HIS A 22 -0.91 0.44 -6.99
N THR A 23 -1.57 -0.05 -5.93
CA THR A 23 -0.86 -0.49 -4.71
C THR A 23 0.14 -1.61 -4.99
N ARG A 24 -0.21 -2.58 -5.85
CA ARG A 24 0.75 -3.63 -6.28
C ARG A 24 1.93 -3.06 -7.08
N LEU A 25 1.71 -2.00 -7.86
CA LEU A 25 2.78 -1.30 -8.56
C LEU A 25 3.73 -0.64 -7.55
N LEU A 26 3.22 0.03 -6.51
CA LEU A 26 4.02 0.65 -5.44
C LEU A 26 4.86 -0.40 -4.70
N ILE A 27 4.26 -1.55 -4.36
CA ILE A 27 4.96 -2.69 -3.74
C ILE A 27 6.10 -3.18 -4.64
N ARG A 28 5.83 -3.40 -5.94
CA ARG A 28 6.87 -3.85 -6.91
C ARG A 28 7.99 -2.83 -7.11
N ARG A 29 7.69 -1.54 -6.95
CA ARG A 29 8.68 -0.45 -7.01
C ARG A 29 9.47 -0.28 -5.72
N GLY A 30 9.13 -1.02 -4.65
CA GLY A 30 9.75 -0.88 -3.34
C GLY A 30 9.39 0.42 -2.62
N GLN A 31 8.30 1.08 -3.03
CA GLN A 31 7.84 2.31 -2.39
C GLN A 31 7.02 2.05 -1.11
N ILE A 32 6.45 0.84 -1.01
CA ILE A 32 5.72 0.39 0.17
C ILE A 32 6.23 -1.02 0.50
N GLU A 33 6.53 -1.23 1.77
CA GLU A 33 7.01 -2.50 2.28
C GLU A 33 5.89 -3.54 2.34
N ALA A 34 6.14 -4.70 1.72
CA ALA A 34 5.23 -5.83 1.75
C ALA A 34 5.99 -7.15 1.63
N THR A 35 5.46 -8.17 2.30
CA THR A 35 5.94 -9.55 2.22
C THR A 35 4.95 -10.39 1.44
N LYS A 36 5.45 -11.18 0.49
CA LYS A 36 4.63 -12.15 -0.25
C LYS A 36 4.35 -13.36 0.64
N PHE A 37 3.07 -13.65 0.87
CA PHE A 37 2.62 -14.81 1.63
C PHE A 37 1.73 -15.69 0.73
N GLY A 38 2.34 -16.74 0.17
CA GLY A 38 1.68 -17.61 -0.80
C GLY A 38 1.30 -16.87 -2.09
N ARG A 39 0.00 -16.71 -2.33
CA ARG A 39 -0.55 -16.00 -3.51
C ARG A 39 -0.82 -14.53 -3.24
N ASP A 40 -0.83 -14.13 -1.98
CA ASP A 40 -1.20 -12.78 -1.55
C ASP A 40 0.02 -11.99 -1.07
N TRP A 41 -0.17 -10.68 -0.94
CA TRP A 41 0.81 -9.76 -0.37
C TRP A 41 0.28 -9.22 0.95
N LEU A 42 1.09 -9.36 1.99
CA LEU A 42 0.90 -8.75 3.29
C LEU A 42 1.72 -7.46 3.33
N VAL A 43 1.04 -6.33 3.47
CA VAL A 43 1.62 -5.00 3.41
C VAL A 43 1.84 -4.50 4.83
N VAL A 44 2.99 -3.88 5.10
CA VAL A 44 3.28 -3.27 6.39
C VAL A 44 2.47 -1.98 6.51
N ARG A 45 1.54 -1.92 7.47
CA ARG A 45 0.65 -0.76 7.66
C ARG A 45 1.43 0.53 7.88
N GLU A 46 2.52 0.47 8.66
CA GLU A 46 3.36 1.63 8.94
C GLU A 46 3.96 2.21 7.65
N SER A 47 4.45 1.36 6.74
CA SER A 47 4.99 1.80 5.45
C SER A 47 3.92 2.48 4.57
N VAL A 48 2.67 2.03 4.63
CA VAL A 48 1.54 2.66 3.92
C VAL A 48 1.26 4.07 4.48
N VAL A 49 1.24 4.20 5.81
CA VAL A 49 1.04 5.49 6.48
C VAL A 49 2.21 6.43 6.20
N GLU A 50 3.43 5.91 6.25
CA GLU A 50 4.66 6.64 5.92
C GLU A 50 4.60 7.15 4.48
N TYR A 51 4.24 6.31 3.51
CA TYR A 51 4.09 6.70 2.12
C TYR A 51 3.06 7.83 1.95
N LYS A 52 1.91 7.72 2.64
CA LYS A 52 0.84 8.72 2.61
C LYS A 52 1.26 10.06 3.23
N THR A 53 1.98 10.04 4.35
CA THR A 53 2.42 11.27 5.05
C THR A 53 3.65 11.89 4.41
N SER A 54 4.48 11.13 3.71
CA SER A 54 5.73 11.60 3.08
C SER A 54 5.49 12.55 1.89
N GLY A 55 4.23 12.91 1.62
CA GLY A 55 3.89 13.95 0.65
C GLY A 55 4.28 13.58 -0.78
N VAL A 56 4.47 12.29 -1.07
CA VAL A 56 4.58 11.81 -2.45
C VAL A 56 3.20 12.00 -3.07
N LYS A 57 2.99 13.19 -3.62
CA LYS A 57 1.91 13.55 -4.54
C LYS A 57 2.15 12.78 -5.84
N GLY A 58 2.06 11.46 -5.77
CA GLY A 58 2.04 10.57 -6.91
C GLY A 58 0.71 10.77 -7.62
N ALA A 59 0.76 11.52 -8.71
CA ALA A 59 -0.34 11.76 -9.64
C ALA A 59 -1.05 10.44 -10.02
N GLY A 60 -2.39 10.51 -10.15
CA GLY A 60 -3.20 9.42 -10.69
C GLY A 60 -4.55 9.32 -9.99
N GLY A 61 -5.39 10.34 -10.15
CA GLY A 61 -6.82 10.16 -9.97
C GLY A 61 -7.30 9.21 -11.05
N ASP A 62 -7.70 8.01 -10.65
CA ASP A 62 -8.44 7.06 -11.48
C ASP A 62 -9.21 6.15 -10.51
N THR A 63 -10.36 6.63 -10.04
CA THR A 63 -11.44 5.71 -9.63
C THR A 63 -12.73 6.29 -10.17
N ASN A 64 -13.07 5.73 -11.32
CA ASN A 64 -14.35 5.77 -11.98
C ASN A 64 -15.40 5.16 -11.04
N GLU A 65 -16.36 5.97 -10.58
CA GLU A 65 -17.65 5.47 -10.09
C GLU A 65 -18.51 5.02 -11.29
#